data_AF-A0A7S2GR93-F1
#
_entry.id   AF-A0A7S2GR93-F1
#
_cell.length_a   1.000
_cell.length_b   1.000
_cell.length_c   1.000
_cell.angle_alpha   90.00
_cell.angle_beta   90.00
_cell.angle_gamma   90.00
#
_symmetry.space_group_name_H-M   'P 1'
#
loop_
_entity.id
_entity.type
_entity.pdbx_description
1 polymer ?
#
loop_
_entity_poly.entity_id
_entity_poly.type
_entity_poly.pdbx_seq_one_letter_code
_entity_poly.pdbx_strand_id
1 'polypeptide(L)'
;DRTPRPITCQELLDLNTVAVGDKFGNVSVLRLPRGADAAAVDISGTRALWDSSREDSTPKLETLCHYHVGEVVTGMTRASLVAGGAESLIYVTVTGRIGALIPFASRDDVDFYTRLEGCLRTDAGRPTGREPQAYRSYYAPVKHVVDGDLCE
;
A
#
# COMPACT_ATOMS: atom_id res chain seq x y z
N ASP A 1 1.78 11.00 -8.36
CA ASP A 1 2.54 9.85 -7.83
C ASP A 1 3.93 9.85 -8.46
N ARG A 2 4.97 9.28 -7.81
CA ARG A 2 6.35 9.23 -8.31
C ARG A 2 6.59 8.12 -9.32
N THR A 3 5.74 7.10 -9.32
CA THR A 3 5.85 5.91 -10.17
C THR A 3 4.53 5.68 -10.89
N PRO A 4 4.53 5.36 -12.19
CA PRO A 4 3.29 5.01 -12.88
C PRO A 4 2.72 3.70 -12.32
N ARG A 5 1.44 3.71 -11.96
CA ARG A 5 0.71 2.53 -11.45
C ARG A 5 -0.59 2.37 -12.25
N PRO A 6 -0.80 1.24 -12.95
CA PRO A 6 -2.07 0.97 -13.61
C PRO A 6 -3.11 0.53 -12.56
N ILE A 7 -3.69 1.51 -11.87
CA ILE A 7 -4.64 1.31 -10.76
C ILE A 7 -5.89 0.59 -11.27
N THR A 8 -6.32 -0.44 -10.55
CA THR A 8 -7.54 -1.22 -10.80
C THR A 8 -8.63 -0.90 -9.79
N CYS A 9 -8.27 -0.66 -8.53
CA CYS A 9 -9.18 -0.29 -7.46
C CYS A 9 -8.47 0.62 -6.45
N GLN A 10 -9.25 1.38 -5.68
CA GLN A 10 -8.74 2.28 -4.65
C GLN A 10 -9.74 2.40 -3.50
N GLU A 11 -9.24 2.71 -2.30
CA GLU A 11 -10.05 2.98 -1.12
C GLU A 11 -9.44 4.13 -0.32
N LEU A 12 -10.30 5.06 0.12
CA LEU A 12 -9.87 6.18 0.96
C LEU A 12 -9.71 5.71 2.41
N LEU A 13 -8.48 5.76 2.94
CA LEU A 13 -8.20 5.36 4.32
C LEU A 13 -8.37 6.51 5.29
N ASP A 14 -8.01 7.73 4.90
CA ASP A 14 -8.29 8.96 5.63
C ASP A 14 -8.28 10.12 4.63
N LEU A 15 -8.46 11.36 5.09
CA LEU A 15 -8.52 12.54 4.22
C LEU A 15 -7.33 12.66 3.26
N ASN A 16 -6.16 12.20 3.69
CA ASN A 16 -4.88 12.42 3.01
C ASN A 16 -4.22 11.11 2.55
N THR A 17 -4.88 9.97 2.71
CA THR A 17 -4.29 8.64 2.52
C THR A 17 -5.23 7.75 1.72
N VAL A 18 -4.70 7.17 0.65
CA VAL A 18 -5.43 6.27 -0.24
C VAL A 18 -4.68 4.94 -0.35
N ALA A 19 -5.42 3.84 -0.23
CA ALA A 19 -4.94 2.53 -0.63
C ALA A 19 -5.28 2.29 -2.10
N VAL A 20 -4.37 1.69 -2.84
CA VAL A 20 -4.53 1.39 -4.27
C VAL A 20 -4.08 -0.02 -4.58
N GLY A 21 -4.83 -0.69 -5.44
CA GLY A 21 -4.48 -1.95 -6.07
C GLY A 21 -4.17 -1.72 -7.54
N ASP A 22 -3.24 -2.46 -8.10
CA ASP A 22 -2.89 -2.35 -9.52
C ASP A 22 -3.09 -3.64 -10.31
N LYS A 23 -3.08 -3.49 -11.65
CA LYS A 23 -3.22 -4.58 -12.62
C LYS A 23 -2.13 -5.66 -12.49
N PHE A 24 -1.01 -5.33 -11.85
CA PHE A 24 0.11 -6.24 -11.68
C PHE A 24 0.04 -7.02 -10.36
N GLY A 25 -1.00 -6.80 -9.56
CA GLY A 25 -1.21 -7.50 -8.30
C GLY A 25 -0.41 -6.91 -7.15
N ASN A 26 -0.08 -5.63 -7.20
CA ASN A 26 0.48 -4.90 -6.06
C ASN A 26 -0.64 -4.17 -5.31
N VAL A 27 -0.43 -4.06 -4.00
CA VAL A 27 -1.15 -3.14 -3.12
C VAL A 27 -0.18 -2.09 -2.62
N SER A 28 -0.59 -0.83 -2.62
CA SER A 28 0.20 0.29 -2.12
C SER A 28 -0.66 1.24 -1.31
N VAL A 29 -0.07 1.86 -0.30
CA VAL A 29 -0.71 2.95 0.45
C VAL A 29 0.05 4.22 0.17
N LEU A 30 -0.65 5.23 -0.33
CA LEU A 30 -0.10 6.52 -0.71
C LEU A 30 -0.67 7.60 0.20
N ARG A 31 0.19 8.51 0.66
CA ARG A 31 -0.21 9.64 1.50
C ARG A 31 0.27 10.96 0.92
N LEU A 32 -0.56 11.99 1.06
CA LEU A 32 -0.18 13.36 0.74
C LEU A 32 0.86 13.87 1.76
N PRO A 33 1.99 14.44 1.32
CA PRO A 33 2.98 15.02 2.23
C PRO A 33 2.37 16.10 3.13
N ARG A 34 2.85 16.19 4.38
CA ARG A 34 2.41 17.23 5.31
C ARG A 34 2.72 18.62 4.74
N GLY A 35 1.75 19.53 4.80
CA GLY A 35 1.91 20.91 4.31
C GLY A 35 1.63 21.11 2.83
N ALA A 36 1.30 20.05 2.08
CA ALA A 36 0.86 20.14 0.69
C ALA A 36 -0.44 20.95 0.53
N ASP A 37 -1.35 20.88 1.51
CA ASP A 37 -2.65 21.55 1.49
C ASP A 37 -2.52 23.09 1.45
N ALA A 38 -1.48 23.64 2.07
CA ALA A 38 -1.22 25.08 2.10
C ALA A 38 -0.73 25.64 0.75
N ALA A 39 -0.15 24.79 -0.10
CA ALA A 39 0.34 25.18 -1.42
C ALA A 39 -0.75 25.20 -2.52
N ALA A 40 -1.91 24.60 -2.24
CA ALA A 40 -3.02 24.48 -3.20
C ALA A 40 -3.98 25.70 -3.19
N VAL A 41 -3.86 26.60 -2.20
CA VAL A 41 -4.76 27.75 -2.04
C VAL A 41 -4.21 28.99 -2.74
N ASP A 42 -4.27 29.01 -4.07
CA ASP A 42 -4.43 30.26 -4.82
C ASP A 42 -5.75 30.20 -5.60
N ILE A 43 -6.84 30.50 -4.89
CA ILE A 43 -8.22 30.54 -5.39
C ILE A 43 -8.40 31.63 -6.48
N SER A 44 -7.43 32.53 -6.66
CA SER A 44 -7.53 33.62 -7.65
C SER A 44 -7.39 33.17 -9.10
N GLY A 45 -6.82 31.97 -9.36
CA GLY A 45 -6.64 31.41 -10.70
C GLY A 45 -5.81 32.26 -11.69
N THR A 46 -5.39 33.47 -11.30
CA THR A 46 -4.91 34.51 -12.21
C THR A 46 -3.41 34.35 -12.50
N ARG A 47 -2.67 33.67 -11.59
CA ARG A 47 -1.25 33.33 -11.80
C ARG A 47 -1.00 31.98 -12.45
N ALA A 48 -2.00 31.10 -12.51
CA ALA A 48 -1.81 29.71 -12.92
C ALA A 48 -1.82 29.49 -14.45
N LEU A 49 -2.42 30.40 -15.23
CA LEU A 49 -2.63 30.19 -16.66
C LEU A 49 -1.39 30.39 -17.53
N TRP A 50 -0.39 31.18 -17.08
CA TRP A 50 0.74 31.61 -17.91
C TRP A 50 2.10 31.10 -17.42
N ASP A 51 2.15 30.46 -16.25
CA ASP A 51 3.38 29.93 -15.68
C ASP A 51 3.62 28.49 -16.14
N SER A 52 4.09 28.37 -17.39
CA SER A 52 4.42 27.10 -18.05
C SER A 52 5.65 26.40 -17.43
N SER A 53 6.27 27.00 -16.41
CA SER A 53 7.51 26.58 -15.75
C SER A 53 7.32 25.59 -14.59
N ARG A 54 6.07 25.23 -14.26
CA ARG A 54 5.70 24.60 -12.97
C ARG A 54 5.48 23.09 -13.00
N GLU A 55 6.07 22.36 -13.94
CA GLU A 55 5.97 20.89 -14.00
C GLU A 55 6.35 20.19 -12.67
N ASP A 56 7.17 20.82 -11.82
CA ASP A 56 7.60 20.26 -10.52
C ASP A 56 6.94 20.85 -9.27
N SER A 57 5.92 21.71 -9.40
CA SER A 57 5.28 22.36 -8.23
C SER A 57 4.15 21.56 -7.58
N THR A 58 3.77 20.42 -8.16
CA THR A 58 2.71 19.57 -7.59
C THR A 58 3.30 18.65 -6.51
N PRO A 59 2.74 18.64 -5.28
CA PRO A 59 3.24 17.79 -4.21
C PRO A 59 3.09 16.32 -4.61
N LYS A 60 4.21 15.60 -4.67
CA LYS A 60 4.25 14.18 -5.05
C LYS A 60 3.88 13.33 -3.83
N LEU A 61 2.94 12.40 -4.00
CA LEU A 61 2.52 11.46 -2.96
C LEU A 61 3.70 10.64 -2.42
N GLU A 62 3.66 10.37 -1.12
CA GLU A 62 4.59 9.48 -0.42
C GLU A 62 4.00 8.07 -0.35
N THR A 63 4.76 7.07 -0.81
CA THR A 63 4.39 5.67 -0.62
C THR A 63 4.70 5.24 0.80
N LEU A 64 3.67 4.97 1.60
CA LEU A 64 3.79 4.44 2.96
C LEU A 64 4.04 2.93 2.93
N CYS A 65 3.19 2.19 2.24
CA CYS A 65 3.28 0.73 2.16
C CYS A 65 3.33 0.26 0.71
N HIS A 66 4.01 -0.85 0.45
CA HIS A 66 4.04 -1.52 -0.83
C HIS A 66 4.18 -3.03 -0.62
N TYR A 67 3.35 -3.81 -1.32
CA TYR A 67 3.34 -5.26 -1.21
C TYR A 67 2.83 -5.93 -2.48
N HIS A 68 3.51 -6.97 -2.95
CA HIS A 68 3.05 -7.80 -4.06
C HIS A 68 2.20 -8.97 -3.55
N VAL A 69 0.91 -8.94 -3.86
CA VAL A 69 -0.03 -10.03 -3.52
C VAL A 69 0.20 -11.26 -4.39
N GLY A 70 0.56 -11.04 -5.67
CA GLY A 70 0.70 -12.10 -6.68
C GLY A 70 -0.47 -12.21 -7.65
N GLU A 71 -1.58 -11.54 -7.35
CA GLU A 71 -2.83 -11.62 -8.09
C GLU A 71 -3.43 -10.22 -8.20
N VAL A 72 -4.10 -9.95 -9.32
CA VAL A 72 -4.70 -8.64 -9.58
C VAL A 72 -5.77 -8.35 -8.55
N VAL A 73 -5.61 -7.25 -7.80
CA VAL A 73 -6.61 -6.80 -6.83
C VAL A 73 -7.71 -6.04 -7.57
N THR A 74 -8.95 -6.50 -7.45
CA THR A 74 -10.10 -5.99 -8.21
C THR A 74 -11.03 -5.14 -7.36
N GLY A 75 -10.99 -5.27 -6.05
CA GLY A 75 -11.76 -4.45 -5.12
C GLY A 75 -11.09 -4.37 -3.76
N MET A 76 -11.34 -3.28 -3.04
CA MET A 76 -10.88 -3.07 -1.68
C MET A 76 -11.86 -2.23 -0.89
N THR A 77 -11.93 -2.45 0.42
CA THR A 77 -12.78 -1.68 1.32
C THR A 77 -12.19 -1.66 2.72
N ARG A 78 -12.23 -0.50 3.38
CA ARG A 78 -11.91 -0.38 4.79
C ARG A 78 -13.14 -0.81 5.59
N ALA A 79 -13.01 -1.88 6.36
CA ALA A 79 -14.10 -2.37 7.19
C ALA A 79 -13.60 -3.10 8.44
N SER A 80 -14.49 -3.21 9.43
CA SER A 80 -14.30 -4.08 10.58
C SER A 80 -15.02 -5.40 10.33
N LEU A 81 -14.29 -6.52 10.45
CA LEU A 81 -14.83 -7.87 10.24
C LEU A 81 -15.68 -8.37 11.42
N VAL A 82 -15.56 -7.72 12.58
CA VAL A 82 -16.26 -8.07 13.82
C VAL A 82 -16.87 -6.80 14.39
N ALA A 83 -18.10 -6.87 14.93
CA ALA A 83 -18.73 -5.71 15.55
C ALA A 83 -17.86 -5.13 16.69
N GLY A 84 -17.44 -3.87 16.55
CA GLY A 84 -16.54 -3.20 17.50
C GLY A 84 -15.06 -3.61 17.40
N GLY A 85 -14.69 -4.44 16.42
CA GLY A 85 -13.31 -4.83 16.16
C GLY A 85 -12.50 -3.73 15.47
N ALA A 86 -11.18 -3.92 15.45
CA ALA A 86 -10.27 -3.03 14.71
C ALA A 86 -10.56 -3.09 13.21
N GLU A 87 -10.44 -1.95 12.55
CA GLU A 87 -10.62 -1.87 11.11
C GLU A 87 -9.41 -2.43 10.37
N SER A 88 -9.69 -3.06 9.24
CA SER A 88 -8.70 -3.62 8.33
C SER A 88 -9.03 -3.19 6.91
N LEU A 89 -8.04 -3.21 6.03
CA LEU A 89 -8.27 -3.05 4.61
C LEU A 89 -8.47 -4.43 4.00
N ILE A 90 -9.72 -4.74 3.68
CA ILE A 90 -10.10 -5.98 3.03
C ILE A 90 -9.94 -5.79 1.53
N TYR A 91 -9.36 -6.77 0.84
CA TYR A 91 -9.23 -6.76 -0.60
C TYR A 91 -9.64 -8.09 -1.22
N VAL A 92 -10.07 -8.01 -2.48
CA VAL A 92 -10.45 -9.18 -3.28
C VAL A 92 -9.63 -9.20 -4.57
N THR A 93 -9.24 -10.39 -5.01
CA THR A 93 -8.45 -10.59 -6.23
C THR A 93 -9.28 -11.19 -7.36
N VAL A 94 -8.76 -11.09 -8.59
CA VAL A 94 -9.41 -11.63 -9.79
C VAL A 94 -9.61 -13.15 -9.76
N THR A 95 -8.78 -13.88 -9.01
CA THR A 95 -8.86 -15.34 -8.85
C THR A 95 -9.80 -15.75 -7.72
N GLY A 96 -10.44 -14.80 -7.05
CA GLY A 96 -11.40 -15.05 -5.97
C GLY A 96 -10.78 -15.10 -4.57
N ARG A 97 -9.50 -14.74 -4.40
CA ARG A 97 -8.89 -14.61 -3.08
C ARG A 97 -9.50 -13.43 -2.33
N ILE A 98 -9.78 -13.63 -1.05
CA ILE A 98 -10.13 -12.57 -0.12
C ILE A 98 -8.97 -12.46 0.88
N GLY A 99 -8.36 -11.29 0.98
CA GLY A 99 -7.27 -11.01 1.90
C GLY A 99 -7.53 -9.76 2.73
N ALA A 100 -6.72 -9.55 3.77
CA ALA A 100 -6.80 -8.38 4.61
C ALA A 100 -5.40 -7.82 4.91
N LEU A 101 -5.28 -6.50 4.96
CA LEU A 101 -4.14 -5.80 5.56
C LEU A 101 -4.58 -5.25 6.92
N ILE A 102 -3.94 -5.74 7.97
CA ILE A 102 -4.29 -5.43 9.36
C ILE A 102 -3.22 -4.49 9.93
N PRO A 103 -3.60 -3.31 10.44
CA PRO A 103 -2.65 -2.43 11.10
C PRO A 103 -2.24 -3.01 12.46
N PHE A 104 -0.93 -2.98 12.76
CA PHE A 104 -0.44 -3.33 14.10
C PHE A 104 -0.84 -2.28 15.13
N ALA A 105 -1.24 -2.73 16.32
CA ALA A 105 -1.63 -1.85 17.42
C ALA A 105 -0.43 -1.27 18.17
N SER A 106 0.69 -2.02 18.23
CA SER A 106 1.89 -1.63 18.96
C SER A 106 3.15 -1.77 18.12
N ARG A 107 4.20 -1.03 18.50
CA ARG A 107 5.52 -1.18 17.89
C ARG A 107 6.16 -2.52 18.22
N ASP A 108 5.88 -3.04 19.42
CA ASP A 108 6.40 -4.33 19.88
C ASP A 108 5.89 -5.47 18.98
N ASP A 109 4.62 -5.43 18.57
CA ASP A 109 4.06 -6.39 17.61
C ASP A 109 4.77 -6.31 16.26
N VAL A 110 5.00 -5.09 15.76
CA VAL A 110 5.74 -4.90 14.48
C VAL A 110 7.11 -5.56 14.57
N ASP A 111 7.86 -5.31 15.65
CA ASP A 111 9.19 -5.84 15.81
C ASP A 111 9.18 -7.37 16.04
N PHE A 112 8.19 -7.90 16.75
CA PHE A 112 7.97 -9.34 16.92
C PHE A 112 7.71 -10.03 15.57
N TYR A 113 6.71 -9.59 14.82
CA TYR A 113 6.32 -10.23 13.56
C TYR A 113 7.38 -10.03 12.47
N THR A 114 8.09 -8.90 12.46
CA THR A 114 9.22 -8.71 11.53
C THR A 114 10.35 -9.71 11.81
N ARG A 115 10.64 -10.00 13.09
CA ARG A 115 11.65 -11.01 13.46
C ARG A 115 11.18 -12.42 13.12
N LEU A 116 9.91 -12.74 13.44
CA LEU A 116 9.30 -14.02 13.13
C LEU A 116 9.36 -14.31 11.62
N GLU A 117 8.93 -13.37 10.79
CA GLU A 117 8.98 -13.48 9.34
C GLU A 117 10.42 -13.69 8.84
N GLY A 118 11.40 -12.97 9.42
CA GLY A 118 12.81 -13.14 9.10
C GLY A 118 13.32 -14.58 9.37
N CYS A 119 12.94 -15.17 10.49
CA CYS A 119 13.27 -16.56 10.81
C CYS A 119 12.58 -17.53 9.83
N LEU A 120 11.26 -17.39 9.65
CA LEU A 120 10.47 -18.30 8.80
C LEU A 120 10.89 -18.25 7.33
N ARG A 121 11.35 -17.12 6.82
CA ARG A 121 11.93 -17.03 5.47
C ARG A 121 13.14 -17.96 5.27
N THR A 122 13.92 -18.20 6.32
CA THR A 122 15.10 -19.07 6.26
C THR A 122 14.67 -20.54 6.17
N ASP A 123 13.63 -20.91 6.91
CA ASP A 123 13.15 -22.29 7.02
C ASP A 123 12.10 -22.66 5.97
N ALA A 124 11.48 -21.66 5.33
CA ALA A 124 10.41 -21.85 4.37
C ALA A 124 10.88 -22.69 3.17
N GLY A 125 10.11 -23.75 2.90
CA GLY A 125 10.25 -24.54 1.69
C GLY A 125 10.10 -23.65 0.45
N ARG A 126 10.86 -23.95 -0.59
CA ARG A 126 10.82 -23.21 -1.87
C ARG A 126 10.43 -24.14 -3.01
N PRO A 127 9.15 -24.57 -3.10
CA PRO A 127 8.71 -25.53 -4.12
C PRO A 127 9.02 -25.08 -5.55
N THR A 128 8.99 -23.77 -5.79
CA THR A 128 9.27 -23.13 -7.08
C THR A 128 10.66 -22.51 -7.16
N GLY A 129 11.51 -22.71 -6.14
CA GLY A 129 12.83 -22.10 -6.02
C GLY A 129 12.84 -20.59 -5.74
N ARG A 130 11.68 -19.92 -5.72
CA ARG A 130 11.60 -18.49 -5.43
C ARG A 130 11.76 -18.21 -3.94
N GLU A 131 12.51 -17.17 -3.64
CA GLU A 131 12.61 -16.62 -2.30
C GLU A 131 11.33 -15.84 -1.94
N PRO A 132 10.76 -16.02 -0.72
CA PRO A 132 9.56 -15.30 -0.31
C PRO A 132 9.71 -13.78 -0.39
N GLN A 133 10.82 -13.21 0.09
CA GLN A 133 11.04 -11.77 0.06
C GLN A 133 11.16 -11.22 -1.37
N ALA A 134 11.86 -11.94 -2.26
CA ALA A 134 11.97 -11.57 -3.67
C ALA A 134 10.61 -11.63 -4.36
N TYR A 135 9.80 -12.65 -4.04
CA TYR A 135 8.43 -12.77 -4.54
C TYR A 135 7.55 -11.58 -4.11
N ARG A 136 7.55 -11.21 -2.82
CA ARG A 136 6.76 -10.06 -2.33
C ARG A 136 7.28 -8.71 -2.83
N SER A 137 8.52 -8.65 -3.33
CA SER A 137 9.17 -7.46 -3.88
C SER A 137 9.22 -7.44 -5.41
N TYR A 138 8.29 -8.13 -6.11
CA TYR A 138 8.40 -8.40 -7.55
C TYR A 138 8.53 -7.14 -8.42
N TYR A 139 7.71 -6.11 -8.20
CA TYR A 139 7.72 -4.87 -8.98
C TYR A 139 8.43 -3.71 -8.27
N ALA A 140 8.35 -3.67 -6.94
CA ALA A 140 9.08 -2.74 -6.10
C ALA A 140 9.32 -3.38 -4.72
N PRO A 141 10.34 -2.93 -3.97
CA PRO A 141 10.63 -3.48 -2.66
C PRO A 141 9.42 -3.45 -1.73
N VAL A 142 9.22 -4.53 -0.96
CA VAL A 142 8.26 -4.53 0.15
C VAL A 142 8.58 -3.37 1.09
N LYS A 143 7.54 -2.63 1.49
CA LYS A 143 7.66 -1.52 2.43
C LYS A 143 6.56 -1.61 3.48
N HIS A 144 6.96 -1.65 4.75
CA HIS A 144 6.08 -1.61 5.93
C HIS A 144 4.91 -2.60 5.91
N VAL A 145 5.16 -3.82 5.41
CA VAL A 145 4.20 -4.94 5.41
C VAL A 145 4.95 -6.22 5.81
N VAL A 146 4.33 -7.04 6.65
CA VAL A 146 4.79 -8.38 7.03
C VAL A 146 3.88 -9.41 6.37
N ASP A 147 4.45 -10.47 5.80
CA ASP A 147 3.67 -11.55 5.18
C ASP A 147 3.06 -12.47 6.25
N GLY A 148 1.77 -12.25 6.54
CA GLY A 148 1.01 -13.09 7.47
C GLY A 148 0.84 -14.53 6.99
N ASP A 149 0.70 -14.76 5.68
CA ASP A 149 0.57 -16.12 5.12
C ASP A 149 1.83 -16.96 5.37
N LEU A 150 2.99 -16.30 5.46
CA LEU A 150 4.26 -16.96 5.78
C LEU A 150 4.42 -17.21 7.28
N CYS A 151 3.73 -16.43 8.13
CA CYS A 151 3.84 -16.49 9.58
C CYS A 151 2.88 -17.50 10.22
N GLU A 152 1.82 -17.91 9.52
CA GLU A 152 0.91 -19.01 9.92
C GLU A 152 1.50 -20.40 9.61
#